data_AF-A0A6J1WNQ8-F1
#
_entry.id   AF-A0A6J1WNQ8-F1
#
_cell.length_a   1.000
_cell.length_b   1.000
_cell.length_c   1.000
_cell.angle_alpha   90.00
_cell.angle_beta   90.00
_cell.angle_gamma   90.00
#
_symmetry.space_group_name_H-M   'P 1'
#
loop_
_entity.id
_entity.type
_entity.pdbx_description
1 polymer ?
#
loop_
_entity_poly.entity_id
_entity_poly.type
_entity_poly.pdbx_seq_one_letter_code
_entity_poly.pdbx_strand_id
1 'polypeptide(L)'
;MAAVLRSVSIILNIVYALIGFALSTVSIWFFIELKNITNLRNSDRYLLNFKVYWPQAIPWMFLTVGVLLVLVSLCGYCSACGGKSVLGLYYVFLILAIIVSIASGSVALHFADGKATDNFLSETIWDATSEMKLHKDIATAFGQIESRFRCCGAKHPREYTSWMTNFPETCCDPGSVEVCEFSNSLPHERHGCIEVVTQYARIFIQALAIASLVSSLFGVFNLIVGIFLWRNIKKPRKLMHNNDIDTLKLPLREK
;
A
#
# COMPACT_ATOMS: atom_id res chain seq x y z
N MET A 1 9.37 -24.71 -27.31
CA MET A 1 9.99 -23.60 -26.54
C MET A 1 9.07 -22.39 -26.39
N ALA A 2 8.63 -21.71 -27.45
CA ALA A 2 7.79 -20.51 -27.31
C ALA A 2 6.44 -20.73 -26.58
N ALA A 3 5.77 -21.88 -26.80
CA ALA A 3 4.53 -22.21 -26.09
C ALA A 3 4.74 -22.36 -24.57
N VAL A 4 5.82 -23.02 -24.15
CA VAL A 4 6.19 -23.18 -22.74
C VAL A 4 6.47 -21.82 -22.09
N LEU A 5 7.23 -20.95 -22.76
CA LEU A 5 7.52 -19.60 -22.26
C LEU A 5 6.25 -18.75 -22.09
N ARG A 6 5.27 -18.90 -22.97
CA ARG A 6 3.96 -18.24 -22.83
C ARG A 6 3.21 -18.74 -21.60
N SER A 7 3.12 -20.06 -21.40
CA SER A 7 2.47 -20.63 -20.21
C SER A 7 3.12 -20.18 -18.92
N VAL A 8 4.47 -20.16 -18.87
CA VAL A 8 5.22 -19.65 -17.71
C VAL A 8 4.93 -18.17 -17.48
N SER A 9 4.94 -17.34 -18.52
CA SER A 9 4.64 -15.91 -18.40
C SER A 9 3.21 -15.66 -17.88
N ILE A 10 2.22 -16.45 -18.30
CA ILE A 10 0.84 -16.35 -17.79
C ILE A 10 0.81 -16.65 -16.29
N ILE A 11 1.44 -17.76 -15.85
CA ILE A 11 1.47 -18.14 -14.43
C ILE A 11 2.13 -17.05 -13.58
N LEU A 12 3.26 -16.52 -14.04
CA LEU A 12 3.97 -15.47 -13.31
C LEU A 12 3.16 -14.17 -13.21
N ASN A 13 2.44 -13.79 -14.28
CA ASN A 13 1.57 -12.62 -14.24
C ASN A 13 0.35 -12.80 -13.34
N ILE A 14 -0.19 -14.02 -13.22
CA ILE A 14 -1.25 -14.33 -12.25
C ILE A 14 -0.72 -14.13 -10.82
N VAL A 15 0.45 -14.67 -10.49
CA VAL A 15 1.09 -14.45 -9.19
C VAL A 15 1.34 -12.97 -8.95
N TYR A 16 1.83 -12.25 -9.97
CA TYR A 16 2.08 -10.81 -9.89
C TYR A 16 0.80 -10.00 -9.65
N ALA A 17 -0.34 -10.42 -10.23
CA ALA A 17 -1.64 -9.80 -10.00
C ALA A 17 -2.10 -10.02 -8.55
N LEU A 18 -1.94 -11.23 -8.01
CA LEU A 18 -2.30 -11.54 -6.63
C LEU A 18 -1.50 -10.68 -5.63
N ILE A 19 -0.21 -10.50 -5.89
CA ILE A 19 0.64 -9.59 -5.10
C ILE A 19 0.13 -8.16 -5.20
N GLY A 20 -0.21 -7.68 -6.41
CA GLY A 20 -0.78 -6.34 -6.61
C GLY A 20 -2.09 -6.11 -5.86
N PHE A 21 -3.01 -7.09 -5.88
CA PHE A 21 -4.26 -7.02 -5.13
C PHE A 21 -4.03 -7.03 -3.61
N ALA A 22 -3.14 -7.88 -3.11
CA ALA A 22 -2.80 -7.93 -1.71
C ALA A 22 -2.21 -6.58 -1.24
N LEU A 23 -1.24 -6.04 -1.99
CA LEU A 23 -0.59 -4.77 -1.67
C LEU A 23 -1.60 -3.61 -1.67
N SER A 24 -2.48 -3.56 -2.67
CA SER A 24 -3.54 -2.54 -2.77
C SER A 24 -4.51 -2.62 -1.58
N THR A 25 -4.94 -3.83 -1.22
CA THR A 25 -5.88 -4.06 -0.12
C THR A 25 -5.29 -3.64 1.22
N VAL A 26 -4.06 -4.03 1.52
CA VAL A 26 -3.37 -3.65 2.77
C VAL A 26 -3.14 -2.13 2.80
N SER A 27 -2.81 -1.52 1.66
CA SER A 27 -2.63 -0.06 1.56
C SER A 27 -3.90 0.71 1.85
N ILE A 28 -5.05 0.27 1.30
CA ILE A 28 -6.37 0.88 1.57
C ILE A 28 -6.74 0.72 3.04
N TRP A 29 -6.56 -0.47 3.60
CA TRP A 29 -6.82 -0.72 5.02
C TRP A 29 -6.00 0.22 5.91
N PHE A 30 -4.69 0.34 5.65
CA PHE A 30 -3.81 1.22 6.41
C PHE A 30 -4.18 2.69 6.27
N PHE A 31 -4.60 3.13 5.07
CA PHE A 31 -5.12 4.48 4.85
C PHE A 31 -6.37 4.77 5.70
N ILE A 32 -7.34 3.85 5.72
CA ILE A 32 -8.56 3.99 6.52
C ILE A 32 -8.21 4.10 8.00
N GLU A 33 -7.28 3.28 8.49
CA GLU A 33 -6.84 3.30 9.88
C GLU A 33 -6.22 4.65 10.27
N LEU A 34 -5.28 5.14 9.46
CA LEU A 34 -4.66 6.45 9.68
C LEU A 34 -5.70 7.58 9.61
N LYS A 35 -6.68 7.49 8.71
CA LYS A 35 -7.75 8.48 8.61
C LYS A 35 -8.62 8.49 9.87
N ASN A 36 -8.99 7.32 10.40
CA ASN A 36 -9.77 7.22 11.63
C ASN A 36 -9.05 7.88 12.81
N ILE A 37 -7.75 7.65 12.95
CA ILE A 37 -6.95 8.25 14.03
C ILE A 37 -6.80 9.77 13.82
N THR A 38 -6.50 10.21 12.60
CA THR A 38 -6.28 11.64 12.30
C THR A 38 -7.55 12.49 12.34
N ASN A 39 -8.72 11.89 12.11
CA ASN A 39 -10.01 12.57 12.25
C ASN A 39 -10.37 12.93 13.71
N LEU A 40 -9.72 12.29 14.70
CA LEU A 40 -9.93 12.61 16.12
C LEU A 40 -9.23 13.89 16.55
N ARG A 41 -8.35 14.42 15.69
CA ARG A 41 -7.61 15.64 15.95
C ARG A 41 -8.49 16.87 15.74
N ASN A 42 -8.19 17.93 16.47
CA ASN A 42 -8.81 19.23 16.28
C ASN A 42 -8.66 19.70 14.83
N SER A 43 -9.75 19.72 14.06
CA SER A 43 -9.69 20.06 12.64
C SER A 43 -9.24 21.51 12.43
N ASP A 44 -9.67 22.44 13.29
CA ASP A 44 -9.43 23.88 13.15
C ASP A 44 -7.94 24.24 13.14
N ARG A 45 -7.11 23.50 13.89
CA ARG A 45 -5.65 23.70 13.89
C ARG A 45 -4.97 23.32 12.57
N TYR A 46 -5.60 22.49 11.75
CA TYR A 46 -5.01 21.90 10.56
C TYR A 46 -5.69 22.33 9.24
N LEU A 47 -6.82 23.05 9.30
CA LEU A 47 -7.56 23.52 8.11
C LEU A 47 -6.72 24.36 7.12
N LEU A 48 -5.73 25.12 7.61
CA LEU A 48 -4.84 25.94 6.77
C LEU A 48 -3.48 25.30 6.46
N ASN A 49 -3.19 24.12 7.02
CA ASN A 49 -1.90 23.46 6.84
C ASN A 49 -2.03 22.24 5.92
N PHE A 50 -1.92 22.48 4.60
CA PHE A 50 -1.82 21.43 3.57
C PHE A 50 -0.47 20.68 3.58
N LYS A 51 0.17 20.55 4.75
CA LYS A 51 1.44 19.85 4.88
C LYS A 51 1.16 18.34 4.90
N VAL A 52 1.49 17.67 3.80
CA VAL A 52 1.42 16.20 3.74
C VAL A 52 2.59 15.62 4.52
N TYR A 53 2.28 14.86 5.57
CA TYR A 53 3.29 14.14 6.34
C TYR A 53 3.60 12.79 5.70
N TRP A 54 4.84 12.32 5.83
CA TRP A 54 5.28 11.05 5.28
C TRP A 54 4.36 9.85 5.60
N PRO A 55 3.86 9.68 6.85
CA PRO A 55 2.93 8.60 7.18
C PRO A 55 1.64 8.61 6.37
N GLN A 56 1.13 9.80 6.01
CA GLN A 56 -0.07 9.94 5.20
C GLN A 56 0.17 9.67 3.70
N ALA A 57 1.39 9.91 3.21
CA ALA A 57 1.75 9.65 1.81
C ALA A 57 2.01 8.16 1.53
N ILE A 58 2.53 7.42 2.50
CA ILE A 58 2.93 6.01 2.35
C ILE A 58 1.80 5.11 1.80
N PRO A 59 0.56 5.12 2.34
CA PRO A 59 -0.53 4.31 1.80
C PRO A 59 -0.80 4.56 0.31
N TRP A 60 -0.74 5.82 -0.14
CA TRP A 60 -0.96 6.19 -1.54
C TRP A 60 0.15 5.70 -2.46
N MET A 61 1.40 5.73 -1.98
CA MET A 61 2.55 5.20 -2.72
C MET A 61 2.37 3.70 -2.99
N PHE A 62 2.07 2.92 -1.95
CA PHE A 62 1.90 1.47 -2.10
C PHE A 62 0.60 1.07 -2.82
N LEU A 63 -0.46 1.87 -2.70
CA LEU A 63 -1.66 1.70 -3.52
C LEU A 63 -1.34 1.89 -5.01
N THR A 64 -0.56 2.92 -5.35
CA THR A 64 -0.12 3.18 -6.73
C THR A 64 0.73 2.02 -7.26
N VAL A 65 1.67 1.51 -6.45
CA VAL A 65 2.45 0.31 -6.80
C VAL A 65 1.51 -0.87 -7.06
N GLY A 66 0.61 -1.18 -6.12
CA GLY A 66 -0.30 -2.32 -6.22
C GLY A 66 -1.19 -2.28 -7.47
N VAL A 67 -1.79 -1.12 -7.77
CA VAL A 67 -2.58 -0.91 -8.98
C VAL A 67 -1.72 -1.08 -10.23
N LEU A 68 -0.51 -0.53 -10.25
CA LEU A 68 0.41 -0.68 -11.36
C LEU A 68 0.79 -2.15 -11.60
N LEU A 69 1.00 -2.95 -10.54
CA LEU A 69 1.27 -4.39 -10.69
C LEU A 69 0.09 -5.11 -11.34
N VAL A 70 -1.14 -4.80 -10.93
CA VAL A 70 -2.36 -5.37 -11.54
C VAL A 70 -2.46 -4.99 -13.02
N LEU A 71 -2.21 -3.72 -13.37
CA LEU A 71 -2.23 -3.26 -14.77
C LEU A 71 -1.16 -3.98 -15.62
N VAL A 72 0.05 -4.13 -15.09
CA VAL A 72 1.14 -4.90 -15.74
C VAL A 72 0.70 -6.34 -15.98
N SER A 73 0.07 -6.98 -15.01
CA SER A 73 -0.42 -8.35 -15.13
C SER A 73 -1.50 -8.52 -16.21
N LEU A 74 -2.41 -7.54 -16.34
CA LEU A 74 -3.42 -7.54 -17.41
C LEU A 74 -2.74 -7.44 -18.79
N CYS A 75 -1.76 -6.54 -18.94
CA CYS A 75 -0.95 -6.46 -20.15
C CYS A 75 -0.15 -7.75 -20.42
N GLY A 76 0.35 -8.39 -19.37
CA GLY A 76 1.08 -9.66 -19.44
C GLY A 76 0.20 -10.79 -20.00
N TYR A 77 -1.04 -10.90 -19.53
CA TYR A 77 -2.01 -11.86 -20.08
C TYR A 77 -2.26 -11.62 -21.58
N CYS A 78 -2.50 -10.37 -21.97
CA CYS A 78 -2.68 -10.00 -23.37
C CYS A 78 -1.43 -10.28 -24.22
N SER A 79 -0.23 -10.14 -23.66
CA SER A 79 1.03 -10.36 -24.37
C SER A 79 1.22 -11.82 -24.81
N ALA A 80 0.63 -12.79 -24.10
CA ALA A 80 0.72 -14.20 -24.43
C ALA A 80 -0.06 -14.55 -25.72
N CYS A 81 -1.15 -13.83 -25.98
CA CYS A 81 -2.00 -13.98 -27.17
C CYS A 81 -1.65 -12.95 -28.26
N GLY A 82 -0.99 -11.84 -27.89
CA GLY A 82 -0.73 -10.69 -28.74
C GLY A 82 0.52 -10.79 -29.61
N GLY A 83 0.67 -9.79 -30.50
CA GLY A 83 1.85 -9.61 -31.33
C GLY A 83 3.01 -8.91 -30.60
N LYS A 84 4.10 -8.63 -31.34
CA LYS A 84 5.30 -7.97 -30.79
C LYS A 84 5.03 -6.57 -30.20
N SER A 85 4.04 -5.84 -30.71
CA SER A 85 3.66 -4.53 -30.18
C SER A 85 3.14 -4.61 -28.75
N VAL A 86 2.21 -5.54 -28.46
CA VAL A 86 1.64 -5.74 -27.12
C VAL A 86 2.71 -6.20 -26.13
N LEU A 87 3.63 -7.07 -26.57
CA LEU A 87 4.76 -7.51 -25.76
C LEU A 87 5.72 -6.36 -25.43
N GLY A 88 5.90 -5.41 -26.35
CA GLY A 88 6.70 -4.20 -26.10
C GLY A 88 6.07 -3.30 -25.03
N LEU A 89 4.75 -3.07 -25.12
CA LEU A 89 4.01 -2.29 -24.12
C LEU A 89 4.10 -2.92 -22.72
N TYR A 90 3.95 -4.24 -22.64
CA TYR A 90 4.14 -5.00 -21.40
C TYR A 90 5.51 -4.73 -20.76
N TYR A 91 6.61 -4.71 -21.54
CA TYR A 91 7.93 -4.39 -20.98
C TYR A 91 8.05 -2.99 -20.44
N VAL A 92 7.50 -2.00 -21.15
CA VAL A 92 7.58 -0.60 -20.70
C VAL A 92 6.90 -0.46 -19.34
N PHE A 93 5.69 -1.02 -19.19
CA PHE A 93 5.00 -1.00 -17.90
C PHE A 93 5.69 -1.83 -16.83
N LEU A 94 6.23 -3.00 -17.17
CA LEU A 94 6.94 -3.85 -16.22
C LEU A 94 8.20 -3.17 -15.67
N ILE A 95 9.00 -2.54 -16.55
CA ILE A 95 10.20 -1.79 -16.15
C ILE A 95 9.82 -0.60 -15.26
N LEU A 96 8.77 0.13 -15.64
CA LEU A 96 8.24 1.22 -14.83
C LEU A 96 7.81 0.73 -13.44
N ALA A 97 7.10 -0.40 -13.37
CA ALA A 97 6.67 -1.01 -12.11
C ALA A 97 7.84 -1.42 -11.22
N ILE A 98 8.90 -1.99 -11.79
CA ILE A 98 10.14 -2.32 -11.07
C ILE A 98 10.75 -1.06 -10.44
N ILE A 99 10.91 0.01 -11.23
CA ILE A 99 11.51 1.28 -10.77
C ILE A 99 10.67 1.89 -9.64
N VAL A 100 9.36 1.99 -9.84
CA VAL A 100 8.45 2.58 -8.84
C VAL A 100 8.39 1.73 -7.56
N SER A 101 8.45 0.40 -7.68
CA SER A 101 8.46 -0.51 -6.52
C SER A 101 9.74 -0.38 -5.69
N ILE A 102 10.90 -0.24 -6.34
CA ILE A 102 12.18 0.01 -5.66
C ILE A 102 12.16 1.38 -4.99
N ALA A 103 11.80 2.43 -5.73
CA ALA A 103 11.76 3.79 -5.20
C ALA A 103 10.83 3.89 -3.99
N SER A 104 9.61 3.35 -4.10
CA SER A 104 8.63 3.38 -3.01
C SER A 104 9.09 2.57 -1.80
N GLY A 105 9.65 1.37 -2.02
CA GLY A 105 10.18 0.53 -0.95
C GLY A 105 11.35 1.19 -0.21
N SER A 106 12.32 1.74 -0.94
CA SER A 106 13.48 2.41 -0.34
C SER A 106 13.09 3.68 0.43
N VAL A 107 12.21 4.51 -0.12
CA VAL A 107 11.70 5.71 0.56
C VAL A 107 10.94 5.33 1.82
N ALA A 108 10.03 4.34 1.74
CA ALA A 108 9.25 3.90 2.88
C ALA A 108 10.13 3.35 4.02
N LEU A 109 11.15 2.54 3.72
CA LEU A 109 12.10 2.05 4.73
C LEU A 109 12.86 3.20 5.40
N HIS A 110 13.29 4.21 4.64
CA HIS A 110 14.01 5.35 5.20
C HIS A 110 13.16 6.15 6.20
N PHE A 111 11.87 6.33 5.90
CA PHE A 111 10.95 7.09 6.75
C PHE A 111 10.23 6.26 7.82
N ALA A 112 10.24 4.92 7.73
CA ALA A 112 9.62 4.05 8.72
C ALA A 112 10.19 4.24 10.12
N ASP A 113 11.52 4.37 10.21
CA ASP A 113 12.25 4.61 11.45
C ASP A 113 12.57 6.10 11.69
N GLY A 114 12.01 6.99 10.86
CA GLY A 114 12.31 8.41 10.91
C GLY A 114 11.51 9.14 12.00
N LYS A 115 12.16 10.13 12.65
CA LYS A 115 11.53 11.04 13.62
C LYS A 115 10.26 11.72 13.09
N ALA A 116 10.15 11.89 11.76
CA ALA A 116 8.95 12.45 11.14
C ALA A 116 7.70 11.60 11.39
N THR A 117 7.84 10.27 11.36
CA THR A 117 6.74 9.33 11.61
C THR A 117 6.37 9.33 13.10
N ASP A 118 7.37 9.22 13.97
CA ASP A 118 7.19 9.22 15.42
C ASP A 118 6.54 10.52 15.91
N ASN A 119 7.03 11.68 15.44
CA ASN A 119 6.46 12.98 15.80
C ASN A 119 5.03 13.14 15.31
N PHE A 120 4.74 12.75 14.06
CA PHE A 120 3.40 12.85 13.49
C PHE A 120 2.38 12.01 14.28
N LEU A 121 2.72 10.76 14.61
CA LEU A 121 1.83 9.88 15.37
C LEU A 121 1.68 10.34 16.82
N SER A 122 2.79 10.78 17.44
CA SER A 122 2.77 11.33 18.80
C SER A 122 1.87 12.57 18.90
N GLU A 123 2.04 13.53 18.00
CA GLU A 123 1.21 14.75 17.95
C GLU A 123 -0.27 14.40 17.68
N THR A 124 -0.53 13.48 16.75
CA THR A 124 -1.91 13.11 16.39
C THR A 124 -2.64 12.47 17.56
N ILE A 125 -2.01 11.52 18.26
CA ILE A 125 -2.62 10.84 19.40
C ILE A 125 -2.75 11.82 20.59
N TRP A 126 -1.74 12.65 20.82
CA TRP A 126 -1.79 13.67 21.88
C TRP A 126 -2.95 14.64 21.68
N ASP A 127 -3.14 15.13 20.46
CA ASP A 127 -4.26 16.01 20.16
C ASP A 127 -5.60 15.27 20.28
N ALA A 128 -5.71 14.03 19.79
CA ALA A 128 -6.92 13.22 19.97
C ALA A 128 -7.29 13.06 21.45
N THR A 129 -6.29 12.82 22.32
CA THR A 129 -6.51 12.74 23.77
C THR A 129 -6.82 14.08 24.43
N SER A 130 -6.48 15.20 23.79
CA SER A 130 -6.86 16.53 24.29
C SER A 130 -8.30 16.83 23.91
N GLU A 131 -8.69 16.51 22.67
CA GLU A 131 -10.04 16.71 22.15
C GLU A 131 -11.08 15.78 22.80
N MET A 132 -10.71 14.54 23.15
CA MET A 132 -11.61 13.63 23.85
C MET A 132 -12.06 14.13 25.24
N LYS A 133 -11.31 15.06 25.86
CA LYS A 133 -11.71 15.70 27.13
C LYS A 133 -12.90 16.65 26.94
N LEU A 134 -13.06 17.17 25.73
CA LEU A 134 -14.07 18.17 25.37
C LEU A 134 -15.26 17.53 24.66
N HIS A 135 -15.04 16.45 23.92
CA HIS A 135 -15.99 15.86 22.99
C HIS A 135 -16.20 14.36 23.23
N LYS A 136 -17.44 13.96 23.58
CA LYS A 136 -17.79 12.57 23.91
C LYS A 136 -17.72 11.61 22.72
N ASP A 137 -18.01 12.10 21.52
CA ASP A 137 -17.87 11.36 20.27
C ASP A 137 -16.41 11.00 19.99
N ILE A 138 -15.49 11.95 20.22
CA ILE A 138 -14.04 11.73 20.12
C ILE A 138 -13.58 10.73 21.19
N ALA A 139 -14.09 10.83 22.43
CA ALA A 139 -13.79 9.85 23.49
C ALA A 139 -14.24 8.43 23.13
N THR A 140 -15.42 8.29 22.52
CA THR A 140 -15.93 6.99 22.09
C THR A 140 -15.07 6.39 20.98
N ALA A 141 -14.67 7.19 20.00
CA ALA A 141 -13.83 6.74 18.90
C ALA A 141 -12.38 6.47 19.35
N PHE A 142 -11.83 7.27 20.26
CA PHE A 142 -10.52 7.01 20.87
C PHE A 142 -10.53 5.71 21.69
N GLY A 143 -11.62 5.43 22.41
CA GLY A 143 -11.79 4.17 23.13
C GLY A 143 -11.73 2.93 22.21
N GLN A 144 -12.17 3.05 20.94
CA GLN A 144 -12.01 1.97 19.96
C GLN A 144 -10.52 1.74 19.61
N ILE A 145 -9.72 2.81 19.56
CA ILE A 145 -8.26 2.71 19.37
C ILE A 145 -7.63 2.01 20.56
N GLU A 146 -7.97 2.43 21.79
CA GLU A 146 -7.47 1.80 23.02
C GLU A 146 -7.79 0.30 23.07
N SER A 147 -9.03 -0.09 22.75
CA SER A 147 -9.45 -1.49 22.71
C SER A 147 -8.71 -2.28 21.62
N ARG A 148 -8.59 -1.71 20.41
CA ARG A 148 -7.99 -2.38 19.26
C ARG A 148 -6.48 -2.59 19.40
N PHE A 149 -5.76 -1.58 19.88
CA PHE A 149 -4.32 -1.64 20.05
C PHE A 149 -3.90 -2.09 21.45
N ARG A 150 -4.86 -2.32 22.36
CA ARG A 150 -4.63 -2.70 23.76
C ARG A 150 -3.67 -1.74 24.48
N CYS A 151 -3.90 -0.46 24.26
CA CYS A 151 -3.16 0.63 24.89
C CYS A 151 -4.09 1.45 25.78
N CYS A 152 -3.53 2.32 26.62
CA CYS A 152 -4.34 3.18 27.50
C CYS A 152 -3.70 4.56 27.69
N GLY A 153 -4.49 5.61 27.41
CA GLY A 153 -4.03 7.00 27.44
C GLY A 153 -3.07 7.34 26.29
N ALA A 154 -2.57 8.58 26.26
CA ALA A 154 -1.63 8.98 25.20
C ALA A 154 -0.24 8.39 25.48
N LYS A 155 0.36 8.77 26.61
CA LYS A 155 1.68 8.27 27.03
C LYS A 155 1.57 7.28 28.16
N HIS A 156 0.67 7.54 29.11
CA HIS A 156 0.47 6.68 30.27
C HIS A 156 -0.99 6.68 30.72
N PRO A 157 -1.49 5.55 31.26
CA PRO A 157 -2.82 5.45 31.84
C PRO A 157 -3.10 6.55 32.88
N ARG A 158 -2.08 6.91 33.68
CA ARG A 158 -2.16 7.92 34.73
C ARG A 158 -2.63 9.30 34.25
N GLU A 159 -2.61 9.58 32.96
CA GLU A 159 -3.15 10.83 32.41
C GLU A 159 -4.65 11.00 32.68
N TYR A 160 -5.40 9.89 32.81
CA TYR A 160 -6.83 9.91 33.14
C TYR A 160 -7.12 10.40 34.56
N THR A 161 -6.23 10.18 35.54
CA THR A 161 -6.48 10.55 36.94
C THR A 161 -6.64 12.05 37.17
N SER A 162 -6.15 12.86 36.23
CA SER A 162 -6.20 14.33 36.33
C SER A 162 -7.54 14.94 35.93
N TRP A 163 -8.43 14.18 35.27
CA TRP A 163 -9.70 14.72 34.75
C TRP A 163 -10.86 13.71 34.66
N MET A 164 -10.62 12.42 34.95
CA MET A 164 -11.66 11.39 35.11
C MET A 164 -11.67 10.87 36.55
N THR A 165 -12.79 10.26 36.96
CA THR A 165 -12.92 9.59 38.27
C THR A 165 -12.51 8.13 38.26
N ASN A 166 -12.58 7.48 37.08
CA ASN A 166 -12.22 6.09 36.82
C ASN A 166 -11.55 5.99 35.46
N PHE A 167 -10.85 4.87 35.19
CA PHE A 167 -10.38 4.57 33.84
C PHE A 167 -11.57 4.31 32.90
N PRO A 168 -11.46 4.64 31.61
CA PRO A 168 -12.46 4.24 30.63
C PRO A 168 -12.49 2.71 30.51
N GLU A 169 -13.67 2.14 30.28
CA GLU A 169 -13.85 0.69 30.16
C GLU A 169 -12.95 0.07 29.06
N THR A 170 -12.60 0.85 28.05
CA THR A 170 -11.70 0.48 26.94
C THR A 170 -10.26 0.22 27.38
N CYS A 171 -9.84 0.82 28.50
CA CYS A 171 -8.54 0.57 29.14
C CYS A 171 -8.53 -0.69 30.01
N CYS A 172 -9.68 -1.30 30.28
CA CYS A 172 -9.80 -2.52 31.08
C CYS A 172 -9.97 -3.76 30.19
N ASP A 173 -9.77 -4.95 30.76
CA ASP A 173 -9.95 -6.19 30.03
C ASP A 173 -11.44 -6.60 30.03
N PRO A 174 -11.96 -7.10 28.90
CA PRO A 174 -13.34 -7.57 28.82
C PRO A 174 -13.52 -8.77 29.75
N GLY A 175 -14.31 -8.59 30.81
CA GLY A 175 -14.60 -9.63 31.81
C GLY A 175 -14.11 -9.33 33.23
N SER A 176 -13.43 -8.19 33.46
CA SER A 176 -13.23 -7.71 34.84
C SER A 176 -14.58 -7.25 35.41
N VAL A 177 -15.07 -7.97 36.41
CA VAL A 177 -16.31 -7.66 37.15
C VAL A 177 -16.16 -6.40 38.02
N GLU A 178 -14.92 -5.97 38.24
CA GLU A 178 -14.59 -4.77 39.01
C GLU A 178 -14.74 -3.50 38.17
N VAL A 179 -15.31 -2.48 38.80
CA VAL A 179 -15.28 -1.10 38.31
C VAL A 179 -13.83 -0.76 37.99
N CYS A 180 -13.58 -0.14 36.83
CA CYS A 180 -12.28 0.31 36.36
C CYS A 180 -11.70 1.46 37.21
N GLU A 181 -11.52 1.23 38.50
CA GLU A 181 -10.99 2.20 39.45
C GLU A 181 -9.50 2.41 39.24
N PHE A 182 -9.02 3.60 39.62
CA PHE A 182 -7.59 3.92 39.57
C PHE A 182 -6.73 3.11 40.56
N SER A 183 -7.37 2.46 41.54
CA SER A 183 -6.75 1.53 42.49
C SER A 183 -6.33 0.21 41.84
N ASN A 184 -6.94 -0.17 40.72
CA ASN A 184 -6.66 -1.42 40.03
C ASN A 184 -5.30 -1.37 39.34
N SER A 185 -4.46 -2.40 39.53
CA SER A 185 -3.12 -2.46 38.92
C SER A 185 -3.14 -2.73 37.41
N LEU A 186 -4.17 -3.44 36.92
CA LEU A 186 -4.24 -3.92 35.53
C LEU A 186 -4.13 -2.79 34.49
N PRO A 187 -4.86 -1.66 34.58
CA PRO A 187 -4.74 -0.59 33.59
C PRO A 187 -3.39 0.14 33.68
N HIS A 188 -2.72 0.16 34.84
CA HIS A 188 -1.41 0.82 35.00
C HIS A 188 -0.27 0.07 34.30
N GLU A 189 -0.43 -1.21 34.03
CA GLU A 189 0.56 -2.03 33.32
C GLU A 189 0.48 -1.85 31.79
N ARG A 190 -0.58 -1.21 31.27
CA ARG A 190 -0.73 -0.96 29.83
C ARG A 190 0.20 0.17 29.34
N HIS A 191 0.74 -0.03 28.15
CA HIS A 191 1.52 1.00 27.44
C HIS A 191 0.61 2.12 26.91
N GLY A 192 1.17 3.32 26.78
CA GLY A 192 0.51 4.45 26.14
C GLY A 192 0.28 4.22 24.66
N CYS A 193 -0.83 4.74 24.13
CA CYS A 193 -1.17 4.55 22.72
C CYS A 193 -0.17 5.16 21.76
N ILE A 194 0.57 6.22 22.15
CA ILE A 194 1.65 6.79 21.32
C ILE A 194 2.72 5.74 21.02
N GLU A 195 3.19 5.02 22.03
CA GLU A 195 4.23 4.01 21.88
C GLU A 195 3.73 2.86 21.01
N VAL A 196 2.57 2.31 21.37
CA VAL A 196 2.00 1.13 20.71
C VAL A 196 1.64 1.42 19.25
N VAL A 197 0.85 2.46 18.98
CA VAL A 197 0.41 2.79 17.61
C VAL A 197 1.61 3.14 16.72
N THR A 198 2.62 3.82 17.25
CA THR A 198 3.86 4.13 16.48
C THR A 198 4.61 2.86 16.11
N GLN A 199 4.77 1.92 17.04
CA GLN A 199 5.40 0.62 16.77
C GLN A 199 4.61 -0.18 15.72
N TYR A 200 3.29 -0.27 15.87
CA TYR A 200 2.44 -0.94 14.88
C TYR A 200 2.57 -0.29 13.50
N ALA A 201 2.47 1.04 13.40
CA ALA A 201 2.59 1.76 12.13
C ALA A 201 3.95 1.50 11.48
N ARG A 202 5.06 1.56 12.24
CA ARG A 202 6.40 1.26 11.74
C ARG A 202 6.50 -0.15 11.16
N ILE A 203 6.02 -1.17 11.89
CA ILE A 203 6.03 -2.56 11.45
C ILE A 203 5.23 -2.72 10.14
N PHE A 204 4.04 -2.11 10.05
CA PHE A 204 3.24 -2.16 8.82
C PHE A 204 3.92 -1.48 7.64
N ILE A 205 4.53 -0.31 7.85
CA ILE A 205 5.27 0.42 6.80
C ILE A 205 6.47 -0.41 6.33
N GLN A 206 7.25 -0.99 7.25
CA GLN A 206 8.38 -1.86 6.92
C GLN A 206 7.92 -3.10 6.15
N ALA A 207 6.82 -3.73 6.56
CA ALA A 207 6.26 -4.90 5.88
C ALA A 207 5.82 -4.58 4.43
N LEU A 208 5.12 -3.45 4.21
CA LEU A 208 4.75 -2.98 2.87
C LEU A 208 5.98 -2.69 2.01
N ALA A 209 7.00 -2.07 2.60
CA ALA A 209 8.23 -1.76 1.90
C ALA A 209 9.00 -3.01 1.46
N ILE A 210 9.14 -3.99 2.36
CA ILE A 210 9.75 -5.29 2.05
C ILE A 210 8.94 -6.00 0.96
N ALA A 211 7.60 -6.04 1.08
CA ALA A 211 6.74 -6.64 0.07
C ALA A 211 6.91 -5.99 -1.32
N SER A 212 7.06 -4.66 -1.39
CA SER A 212 7.33 -3.93 -2.62
C SER A 212 8.70 -4.27 -3.23
N LEU A 213 9.74 -4.38 -2.39
CA LEU A 213 11.08 -4.79 -2.86
C LEU A 213 11.09 -6.23 -3.38
N VAL A 214 10.40 -7.16 -2.70
CA VAL A 214 10.23 -8.53 -3.17
C VAL A 214 9.45 -8.56 -4.49
N SER A 215 8.42 -7.73 -4.63
CA SER A 215 7.66 -7.57 -5.88
C SER A 215 8.54 -7.10 -7.03
N SER A 216 9.53 -6.23 -6.76
CA SER A 216 10.51 -5.82 -7.77
C SER A 216 11.38 -6.99 -8.25
N LEU A 217 11.84 -7.85 -7.33
CA LEU A 217 12.61 -9.05 -7.70
C LEU A 217 11.78 -10.00 -8.59
N PHE A 218 10.51 -10.20 -8.24
CA PHE A 218 9.57 -10.94 -9.10
C PHE A 218 9.36 -10.26 -10.46
N GLY A 219 9.33 -8.93 -10.50
CA GLY A 219 9.27 -8.15 -11.74
C GLY A 219 10.49 -8.41 -12.64
N VAL A 220 11.69 -8.46 -12.07
CA VAL A 220 12.93 -8.79 -12.83
C VAL A 220 12.85 -10.20 -13.41
N PHE A 221 12.33 -11.17 -12.66
CA PHE A 221 12.13 -12.52 -13.19
C PHE A 221 11.15 -12.54 -14.38
N ASN A 222 10.03 -11.82 -14.27
CA ASN A 222 9.08 -11.63 -15.37
C ASN A 222 9.73 -10.97 -16.60
N LEU A 223 10.63 -10.01 -16.38
CA LEU A 223 11.36 -9.31 -17.44
C LEU A 223 12.29 -10.28 -18.18
N ILE A 224 13.03 -11.11 -17.46
CA ILE A 224 13.94 -12.12 -18.03
C ILE A 224 13.15 -13.10 -18.92
N VAL A 225 12.06 -13.69 -18.39
CA VAL A 225 11.20 -14.62 -19.15
C VAL A 225 10.65 -13.95 -20.40
N GLY A 226 10.22 -12.70 -20.29
CA GLY A 226 9.79 -11.94 -21.44
C GLY A 226 10.90 -11.74 -22.47
N ILE A 227 12.11 -11.32 -22.09
CA ILE A 227 13.24 -11.18 -23.03
C ILE A 227 13.47 -12.49 -23.80
N PHE A 228 13.43 -13.63 -23.12
CA PHE A 228 13.47 -14.93 -23.79
C PHE A 228 12.31 -15.14 -24.75
N LEU A 229 11.08 -14.80 -24.37
CA LEU A 229 9.91 -14.86 -25.24
C LEU A 229 10.08 -13.98 -26.48
N TRP A 230 10.53 -12.74 -26.33
CA TRP A 230 10.75 -11.80 -27.44
C TRP A 230 11.75 -12.34 -28.47
N ARG A 231 12.86 -12.93 -28.01
CA ARG A 231 13.89 -13.54 -28.86
C ARG A 231 13.37 -14.76 -29.62
N ASN A 232 12.46 -15.52 -29.02
CA ASN A 232 11.91 -16.76 -29.58
C ASN A 232 10.67 -16.53 -30.47
N ILE A 233 10.03 -15.36 -30.43
CA ILE A 233 8.95 -15.02 -31.37
C ILE A 233 9.56 -14.72 -32.75
N LYS A 234 9.33 -15.64 -33.70
CA LYS A 234 9.68 -15.47 -35.11
C LYS A 234 9.12 -14.12 -35.60
N LYS A 235 9.95 -13.28 -36.26
CA LYS A 235 9.45 -12.07 -36.92
C LYS A 235 8.33 -12.51 -37.88
N PRO A 236 7.14 -11.88 -37.86
CA PRO A 236 6.22 -12.07 -38.97
C PRO A 236 7.00 -11.64 -40.22
N ARG A 237 7.17 -12.56 -41.18
CA ARG A 237 7.68 -12.16 -42.50
C ARG A 237 6.66 -11.14 -43.01
N LYS A 238 7.08 -9.89 -43.19
CA LYS A 238 6.40 -9.01 -44.15
C LYS A 238 6.57 -9.71 -45.50
N LEU A 239 5.62 -10.55 -45.88
CA LEU A 239 5.56 -11.19 -47.18
C LEU A 239 4.24 -10.79 -47.81
N MET A 240 4.38 -10.11 -48.95
CA MET A 240 3.37 -9.98 -50.01
C MET A 240 2.22 -9.01 -49.77
N HIS A 241 2.49 -7.71 -49.67
CA HIS A 241 1.51 -6.72 -50.18
C HIS A 241 2.17 -5.54 -50.91
N ASN A 242 3.35 -5.79 -51.51
CA ASN A 242 3.90 -4.91 -52.54
C ASN A 242 3.83 -5.54 -53.95
N ASN A 243 3.47 -6.83 -54.04
CA ASN A 243 3.38 -7.54 -55.32
C ASN A 243 1.98 -7.45 -55.97
N ASP A 244 0.95 -6.98 -55.25
CA ASP A 244 -0.40 -6.77 -55.81
C ASP A 244 -0.57 -5.39 -56.47
N ILE A 245 0.36 -4.46 -56.24
CA ILE A 245 0.34 -3.13 -56.88
C ILE A 245 1.04 -3.17 -58.24
N ASP A 246 2.01 -4.07 -58.42
CA ASP A 246 2.74 -4.24 -59.69
C ASP A 246 1.96 -5.07 -60.72
N THR A 247 1.02 -5.93 -60.29
CA THR A 247 0.15 -6.68 -61.21
C THR A 247 -1.07 -5.88 -61.70
N LEU A 248 -1.38 -4.75 -61.06
CA LEU A 248 -2.49 -3.87 -61.47
C LEU A 248 -2.07 -2.75 -62.43
N LYS A 249 -0.78 -2.63 -62.75
CA LYS A 249 -0.25 -1.63 -63.68
C LYS A 249 0.37 -2.27 -64.93
N LEU A 250 -0.46 -2.32 -65.98
CA LEU A 250 -0.16 -2.41 -67.44
C LEU A 250 -0.50 -3.74 -68.13
N PRO A 251 -1.06 -3.73 -69.38
CA PRO A 251 -1.75 -2.64 -70.09
C PRO A 251 -3.14 -3.06 -70.65
N LEU A 252 -4.12 -2.15 -70.57
CA LEU A 252 -5.18 -2.10 -71.57
C LEU A 252 -4.57 -1.53 -72.86
N ARG A 253 -4.11 -2.41 -73.75
CA ARG A 253 -3.80 -2.07 -75.15
C ARG A 253 -4.40 -3.16 -76.06
N GLU A 254 -5.23 -2.68 -76.99
CA GLU A 254 -5.71 -3.32 -78.22
C GLU A 254 -6.75 -4.46 -78.11
N LYS A 255 -8.02 -4.11 -78.30
CA LYS A 255 -8.69 -4.18 -79.62
C LYS A 255 -9.94 -3.31 -79.66
#